data_AF-A0A7W0C9W8-F1
#
_entry.id   AF-A0A7W0C9W8-F1
#
_cell.length_a   1.000
_cell.length_b   1.000
_cell.length_c   1.000
_cell.angle_alpha   90.00
_cell.angle_beta   90.00
_cell.angle_gamma   90.00
#
_symmetry.space_group_name_H-M   'P 1'
#
loop_
_entity.id
_entity.type
_entity.pdbx_description
1 polymer ?
#
loop_
_entity_poly.entity_id
_entity_poly.type
_entity_poly.pdbx_seq_one_letter_code
_entity_poly.pdbx_strand_id
1 'polypeptide(L)'
;MARESIPKKIKEAVLDEYDHRCAVCAGDRPHLHHVNEDATDNDPMNLLPLCPNCHLRDQHNPTKKIDVGKLKLFRKYKDPTILKPQFHPIYERTLFLNEIEINDSNVAEIENRAKELIEFVASLEMGDFYSKRLNELVGPLKRVFVMALGGGPDPHYERQRKRANYDYREKISQNKDDVYSLIVELLRYQKW
;
A
#
# COMPACT_ATOMS: atom_id res chain seq x y z
N MET A 1 -4.62 -29.19 -10.70
CA MET A 1 -4.24 -28.62 -12.01
C MET A 1 -2.73 -28.60 -12.08
N ALA A 2 -2.12 -28.95 -13.21
CA ALA A 2 -0.67 -28.93 -13.37
C ALA A 2 -0.17 -27.48 -13.23
N ARG A 3 0.86 -27.25 -12.42
CA ARG A 3 1.48 -25.92 -12.31
C ARG A 3 2.13 -25.62 -13.66
N GLU A 4 1.73 -24.52 -14.31
CA GLU A 4 2.47 -24.05 -15.48
C GLU A 4 3.90 -23.74 -15.06
N SER A 5 4.86 -24.21 -15.84
CA SER A 5 6.27 -23.95 -15.55
C SER A 5 6.57 -22.49 -15.84
N ILE A 6 7.14 -21.77 -14.85
CA ILE A 6 7.64 -20.41 -15.06
C ILE A 6 8.63 -20.43 -16.24
N PRO A 7 8.44 -19.60 -17.28
CA PRO A 7 9.35 -19.52 -18.41
C PRO A 7 10.80 -19.26 -17.96
N LYS A 8 11.76 -19.99 -18.53
CA LYS A 8 13.18 -19.94 -18.13
C LYS A 8 13.73 -18.50 -18.08
N LYS A 9 13.41 -17.69 -19.09
CA LYS A 9 13.84 -16.28 -19.20
C LYS A 9 13.33 -15.42 -18.03
N ILE A 10 12.06 -15.59 -17.64
CA ILE A 10 11.46 -14.88 -16.51
C ILE A 10 12.11 -15.34 -15.21
N LYS A 11 12.28 -16.66 -15.07
CA LYS A 11 12.92 -17.25 -13.89
C LYS A 11 14.34 -16.73 -13.68
N GLU A 12 15.16 -16.70 -14.74
CA GLU A 12 16.53 -16.18 -14.68
C GLU A 12 16.54 -14.69 -14.34
N ALA A 13 15.72 -13.88 -15.00
CA ALA A 13 15.64 -12.44 -14.72
C ALA A 13 15.30 -12.12 -13.25
N VAL A 14 14.32 -12.82 -12.66
CA VAL A 14 13.94 -12.61 -11.26
C VAL A 14 15.02 -13.13 -10.31
N LEU A 15 15.69 -14.24 -10.63
CA LEU A 15 16.77 -14.75 -9.78
C LEU A 15 18.00 -13.83 -9.82
N ASP A 16 18.36 -13.32 -11.00
CA ASP A 16 19.47 -12.38 -11.20
C ASP A 16 19.23 -11.07 -10.41
N GLU A 17 17.99 -10.58 -10.39
CA GLU A 17 17.58 -9.39 -9.64
C GLU A 17 17.85 -9.50 -8.11
N TYR A 18 17.91 -10.72 -7.59
CA TYR A 18 18.14 -11.03 -6.17
C TYR A 18 19.45 -11.79 -5.94
N ASP A 19 20.40 -11.74 -6.87
CA ASP A 19 21.69 -12.44 -6.79
C ASP A 19 21.56 -13.95 -6.51
N HIS A 20 20.53 -14.59 -7.04
CA HIS A 20 20.15 -15.98 -6.76
C HIS A 20 19.95 -16.29 -5.27
N ARG A 21 19.59 -15.30 -4.45
CA ARG A 21 19.35 -15.44 -3.02
C ARG A 21 17.89 -15.21 -2.64
N CYS A 22 17.53 -15.68 -1.45
CA CYS A 22 16.23 -15.42 -0.88
C CYS A 22 16.04 -13.92 -0.64
N ALA A 23 14.93 -13.37 -1.11
CA ALA A 23 14.58 -11.97 -0.93
C ALA A 23 14.48 -11.55 0.55
N VAL A 24 14.11 -12.48 1.44
CA VAL A 24 13.86 -12.19 2.86
C VAL A 24 15.11 -12.32 3.72
N CYS A 25 15.85 -13.43 3.60
CA CYS A 25 16.98 -13.75 4.49
C CYS A 25 18.34 -13.83 3.79
N ALA A 26 18.39 -13.57 2.49
CA ALA A 26 19.59 -13.72 1.65
C ALA A 26 20.21 -15.13 1.62
N GLY A 27 19.49 -16.17 2.06
CA GLY A 27 19.93 -17.55 2.00
C GLY A 27 19.96 -18.12 0.57
N ASP A 28 20.76 -19.18 0.38
CA ASP A 28 20.99 -19.81 -0.92
C ASP A 28 19.81 -20.68 -1.40
N ARG A 29 19.84 -21.04 -2.68
CA ARG A 29 18.91 -21.96 -3.36
C ARG A 29 17.43 -21.58 -3.18
N PRO A 30 17.04 -20.33 -3.51
CA PRO A 30 15.64 -19.93 -3.47
C PRO A 30 14.82 -20.61 -4.57
N HIS A 31 13.55 -20.82 -4.29
CA HIS A 31 12.53 -21.16 -5.28
C HIS A 31 11.66 -19.93 -5.54
N LEU A 32 11.12 -19.82 -6.76
CA LEU A 32 10.21 -18.73 -7.10
C LEU A 32 8.82 -19.02 -6.53
N HIS A 33 8.29 -18.02 -5.83
CA HIS A 33 6.99 -18.01 -5.22
C HIS A 33 6.10 -16.96 -5.87
N HIS A 34 4.86 -17.34 -6.20
CA HIS A 34 3.83 -16.45 -6.72
C HIS A 34 3.18 -15.66 -5.58
N VAL A 35 3.40 -14.35 -5.57
CA VAL A 35 2.95 -13.41 -4.53
C VAL A 35 1.43 -13.40 -4.38
N ASN A 36 0.69 -13.47 -5.49
CA ASN A 36 -0.78 -13.51 -5.51
C ASN A 36 -1.38 -14.91 -5.31
N GLU A 37 -0.55 -15.93 -5.05
CA GLU A 37 -0.95 -17.34 -4.95
C GLU A 37 -1.50 -17.99 -6.24
N ASP A 38 -1.49 -17.28 -7.37
CA ASP A 38 -1.89 -17.79 -8.68
C ASP A 38 -0.67 -18.31 -9.44
N ALA A 39 -0.59 -19.63 -9.60
CA ALA A 39 0.51 -20.30 -10.28
C ALA A 39 0.53 -20.09 -11.81
N THR A 40 -0.51 -19.47 -12.38
CA THR A 40 -0.58 -19.15 -13.82
C THR A 40 -0.06 -17.74 -14.13
N ASP A 41 0.00 -16.87 -13.13
CA ASP A 41 0.49 -15.50 -13.29
C ASP A 41 2.02 -15.42 -13.16
N ASN A 42 2.69 -15.61 -14.29
CA ASN A 42 4.16 -15.57 -14.36
C ASN A 42 4.74 -14.16 -14.52
N ASP A 43 4.02 -13.10 -14.17
CA ASP A 43 4.58 -11.75 -14.19
C ASP A 43 5.80 -11.63 -13.25
N PRO A 44 6.94 -11.05 -13.68
CA PRO A 44 8.12 -10.89 -12.84
C PRO A 44 7.86 -10.17 -11.50
N MET A 45 6.89 -9.25 -11.45
CA MET A 45 6.45 -8.55 -10.23
C MET A 45 5.50 -9.37 -9.37
N ASN A 46 5.00 -10.50 -9.88
CA ASN A 46 4.29 -11.49 -9.10
C ASN A 46 5.22 -12.59 -8.56
N LEU A 47 6.50 -12.59 -8.92
CA LEU A 47 7.45 -13.63 -8.53
C LEU A 47 8.43 -13.12 -7.47
N LEU A 48 8.66 -13.93 -6.44
CA LEU A 48 9.61 -13.63 -5.36
C LEU A 48 10.49 -14.86 -5.07
N PRO A 49 11.82 -14.72 -5.04
CA PRO A 49 12.72 -15.82 -4.68
C PRO A 49 12.73 -16.04 -3.16
N LEU A 50 12.27 -17.21 -2.71
CA LEU A 50 12.20 -17.60 -1.30
C LEU A 50 12.90 -18.94 -1.05
N CYS A 51 13.73 -19.02 -0.01
CA CYS A 51 14.30 -20.29 0.43
C CYS A 51 13.23 -21.13 1.17
N PRO A 52 13.40 -22.46 1.33
CA PRO A 52 12.44 -23.32 2.03
C PRO A 52 12.01 -22.82 3.42
N ASN A 53 12.92 -22.14 4.14
CA ASN A 53 12.64 -21.56 5.46
C ASN A 53 11.72 -20.33 5.40
N CYS A 54 11.72 -19.57 4.31
CA CYS A 54 10.91 -18.36 4.11
C CYS A 54 9.73 -18.59 3.15
N HIS A 55 9.67 -19.73 2.49
CA HIS A 55 8.69 -20.05 1.44
C HIS A 55 7.26 -20.27 1.98
N LEU A 56 7.04 -20.39 3.29
CA LEU A 56 5.80 -20.97 3.80
C LEU A 56 5.21 -20.40 5.10
N ARG A 57 5.87 -19.52 5.86
CA ARG A 57 5.37 -19.17 7.21
C ARG A 57 5.66 -17.73 7.61
N ASP A 58 4.63 -17.08 8.16
CA ASP A 58 4.81 -15.96 9.09
C ASP A 58 5.60 -16.50 10.30
N GLN A 59 6.78 -15.92 10.57
CA GLN A 59 7.65 -16.35 11.67
C GLN A 59 6.99 -16.16 13.05
N HIS A 60 5.98 -15.29 13.14
CA HIS A 60 5.30 -14.96 14.39
C HIS A 60 3.96 -15.70 14.56
N ASN A 61 3.38 -16.20 13.46
CA ASN A 61 2.21 -17.06 13.51
C ASN A 61 2.23 -18.10 12.37
N PRO A 62 2.81 -19.30 12.57
CA PRO A 62 2.94 -20.30 11.52
C PRO A 62 1.61 -20.84 10.99
N THR A 63 0.47 -20.45 11.58
CA THR A 63 -0.88 -20.77 11.07
C THR A 63 -1.47 -19.67 10.18
N LYS A 64 -0.89 -18.46 10.15
CA LYS A 64 -1.35 -17.35 9.32
C LYS A 64 -0.40 -17.15 8.14
N LYS A 65 -0.95 -17.02 6.94
CA LYS A 65 -0.19 -16.64 5.75
C LYS A 65 0.17 -15.15 5.82
N ILE A 66 1.31 -14.78 5.23
CA ILE A 66 1.66 -13.37 5.05
C ILE A 66 0.63 -12.74 4.11
N ASP A 67 0.17 -11.55 4.45
CA ASP A 67 -0.77 -10.79 3.64
C ASP A 67 -0.22 -10.53 2.22
N VAL A 68 -1.01 -10.89 1.19
CA VAL A 68 -0.61 -10.76 -0.23
C VAL A 68 -0.26 -9.31 -0.58
N GLY A 69 -0.98 -8.31 -0.03
CA GLY A 69 -0.67 -6.91 -0.29
C GLY A 69 0.64 -6.47 0.35
N LYS A 70 1.01 -6.99 1.52
CA LYS A 70 2.36 -6.79 2.09
C LYS A 70 3.45 -7.41 1.22
N LEU A 71 3.22 -8.61 0.67
CA LEU A 71 4.17 -9.25 -0.25
C LEU A 71 4.32 -8.46 -1.55
N LYS A 72 3.23 -7.88 -2.08
CA LYS A 72 3.29 -6.96 -3.24
C LYS A 72 4.10 -5.71 -2.93
N LEU A 73 3.89 -5.08 -1.77
CA LEU A 73 4.70 -3.95 -1.33
C LEU A 73 6.18 -4.33 -1.17
N PHE A 74 6.44 -5.48 -0.55
CA PHE A 74 7.80 -6.00 -0.39
C PHE A 74 8.48 -6.24 -1.74
N ARG A 75 7.76 -6.82 -2.71
CA ARG A 75 8.29 -7.05 -4.06
C ARG A 75 8.59 -5.73 -4.80
N LYS A 76 7.78 -4.69 -4.60
CA LYS A 76 7.95 -3.35 -5.19
C LYS A 76 9.12 -2.58 -4.58
N TYR A 77 9.23 -2.54 -3.25
CA TYR A 77 10.20 -1.69 -2.56
C TYR A 77 11.45 -2.43 -2.06
N LYS A 78 11.42 -3.76 -2.02
CA LYS A 78 12.51 -4.63 -1.54
C LYS A 78 13.01 -4.31 -0.12
N ASP A 79 12.15 -3.69 0.70
CA ASP A 79 12.49 -3.29 2.05
C ASP A 79 12.00 -4.34 3.06
N PRO A 80 12.89 -5.04 3.78
CA PRO A 80 12.50 -6.11 4.71
C PRO A 80 11.70 -5.59 5.91
N THR A 81 11.73 -4.30 6.20
CA THR A 81 10.91 -3.70 7.27
C THR A 81 9.41 -3.86 7.03
N ILE A 82 8.98 -4.00 5.77
CA ILE A 82 7.58 -4.26 5.39
C ILE A 82 7.06 -5.59 5.94
N LEU A 83 7.96 -6.56 6.12
CA LEU A 83 7.59 -7.89 6.63
C LEU A 83 7.60 -7.95 8.17
N LYS A 84 8.08 -6.91 8.85
CA LYS A 84 8.13 -6.85 10.30
C LYS A 84 6.72 -6.68 10.91
N PRO A 85 6.41 -7.28 12.07
CA PRO A 85 5.13 -7.09 12.75
C PRO A 85 4.78 -5.62 13.02
N GLN A 86 5.79 -4.80 13.31
CA GLN A 86 5.65 -3.38 13.60
C GLN A 86 5.11 -2.57 12.40
N PHE A 87 5.24 -3.08 11.17
CA PHE A 87 4.62 -2.47 9.99
C PHE A 87 3.12 -2.73 9.90
N HIS A 88 2.60 -3.75 10.59
CA HIS A 88 1.21 -4.16 10.44
C HIS A 88 0.18 -3.05 10.76
N PRO A 89 0.31 -2.29 11.86
CA PRO A 89 -0.67 -1.26 12.21
C PRO A 89 -0.73 -0.11 11.20
N ILE A 90 0.41 0.29 10.62
CA ILE A 90 0.41 1.32 9.58
C ILE A 90 -0.15 0.77 8.27
N TYR A 91 0.17 -0.48 7.91
CA TYR A 91 -0.36 -1.14 6.73
C TYR A 91 -1.89 -1.21 6.73
N GLU A 92 -2.51 -1.63 7.85
CA GLU A 92 -3.98 -1.68 7.97
C GLU A 92 -4.63 -0.32 7.71
N ARG A 93 -4.00 0.75 8.21
CA ARG A 93 -4.45 2.14 7.99
C ARG A 93 -4.28 2.62 6.56
N THR A 94 -3.49 1.93 5.73
CA THR A 94 -3.38 2.25 4.30
C THR A 94 -4.37 1.49 3.42
N LEU A 95 -5.05 0.46 3.95
CA LEU A 95 -5.89 -0.43 3.13
C LEU A 95 -7.02 0.31 2.41
N PHE A 96 -7.53 1.39 3.00
CA PHE A 96 -8.56 2.23 2.40
C PHE A 96 -8.16 2.78 1.03
N LEU A 97 -6.86 3.00 0.78
CA LEU A 97 -6.35 3.47 -0.51
C LEU A 97 -6.64 2.48 -1.64
N ASN A 98 -6.89 1.21 -1.33
CA ASN A 98 -7.27 0.18 -2.29
C ASN A 98 -8.79 0.10 -2.52
N GLU A 99 -9.59 0.68 -1.62
CA GLU A 99 -11.05 0.60 -1.60
C GLU A 99 -11.72 1.85 -2.23
N ILE A 100 -10.92 2.85 -2.62
CA ILE A 100 -11.46 4.10 -3.17
C ILE A 100 -11.94 3.87 -4.61
N GLU A 101 -13.24 3.97 -4.77
CA GLU A 101 -13.94 4.08 -6.03
C GLU A 101 -14.34 5.54 -6.26
N ILE A 102 -13.93 6.09 -7.40
CA ILE A 102 -14.09 7.53 -7.72
C ILE A 102 -15.55 7.99 -7.62
N ASN A 103 -16.50 7.11 -7.94
CA ASN A 103 -17.92 7.46 -8.05
C ASN A 103 -18.76 7.12 -6.81
N ASP A 104 -18.34 6.18 -5.95
CA ASP A 104 -19.22 5.61 -4.92
C ASP A 104 -18.73 5.82 -3.48
N SER A 105 -17.42 5.97 -3.26
CA SER A 105 -16.89 5.96 -1.89
C SER A 105 -17.35 7.16 -1.04
N ASN A 106 -17.77 6.91 0.19
CA ASN A 106 -18.20 7.94 1.14
C ASN A 106 -17.01 8.85 1.53
N VAL A 107 -17.05 10.11 1.09
CA VAL A 107 -15.94 11.06 1.31
C VAL A 107 -15.67 11.31 2.79
N ALA A 108 -16.70 11.36 3.65
CA ALA A 108 -16.49 11.59 5.08
C ALA A 108 -15.73 10.43 5.74
N GLU A 109 -16.00 9.19 5.30
CA GLU A 109 -15.27 8.02 5.77
C GLU A 109 -13.82 8.03 5.31
N ILE A 110 -13.58 8.39 4.04
CA ILE A 110 -12.22 8.55 3.50
C ILE A 110 -11.45 9.62 4.28
N GLU A 111 -12.06 10.78 4.55
CA GLU A 111 -11.44 11.86 5.34
C GLU A 111 -11.07 11.37 6.75
N ASN A 112 -11.94 10.61 7.40
CA ASN A 112 -11.66 10.03 8.72
C ASN A 112 -10.50 9.02 8.69
N ARG A 113 -10.48 8.11 7.72
CA ARG A 113 -9.40 7.11 7.59
C ARG A 113 -8.06 7.76 7.21
N ALA A 114 -8.08 8.77 6.34
CA ALA A 114 -6.91 9.57 6.01
C ALA A 114 -6.36 10.33 7.23
N LYS A 115 -7.26 10.94 8.01
CA LYS A 115 -6.90 11.63 9.26
C LYS A 115 -6.27 10.65 10.27
N GLU A 116 -6.88 9.48 10.48
CA GLU A 116 -6.32 8.46 11.37
C GLU A 116 -4.91 8.03 10.94
N LEU A 117 -4.68 7.80 9.64
CA LEU A 117 -3.36 7.47 9.11
C LEU A 117 -2.34 8.59 9.38
N ILE A 118 -2.71 9.85 9.13
CA ILE A 118 -1.85 11.02 9.35
C ILE A 118 -1.48 11.16 10.83
N GLU A 119 -2.47 11.04 11.72
CA GLU A 119 -2.27 11.13 13.17
C GLU A 119 -1.41 9.98 13.71
N PHE A 120 -1.65 8.76 13.20
CA PHE A 120 -0.80 7.62 13.54
C PHE A 120 0.64 7.85 13.12
N VAL A 121 0.87 8.31 11.90
CA VAL A 121 2.23 8.62 11.41
C VAL A 121 2.87 9.75 12.20
N ALA A 122 2.12 10.77 12.61
CA ALA A 122 2.63 11.85 13.45
C ALA A 122 3.19 11.35 14.80
N SER A 123 2.67 10.24 15.32
CA SER A 123 3.13 9.63 16.57
C SER A 123 4.46 8.84 16.47
N LEU A 124 4.97 8.61 15.25
CA LEU A 124 6.18 7.83 14.99
C LEU A 124 7.46 8.70 15.00
N GLU A 125 8.64 8.06 15.00
CA GLU A 125 9.90 8.78 14.87
C GLU A 125 9.96 9.49 13.51
N MET A 126 10.38 10.76 13.49
CA MET A 126 10.26 11.65 12.32
C MET A 126 8.81 11.91 11.84
N GLY A 127 7.80 11.49 12.62
CA GLY A 127 6.39 11.54 12.28
C GLY A 127 5.87 12.92 11.90
N ASP A 128 6.34 13.98 12.54
CA ASP A 128 5.96 15.37 12.22
C ASP A 128 6.27 15.78 10.77
N PHE A 129 7.37 15.29 10.22
CA PHE A 129 7.75 15.58 8.84
C PHE A 129 6.90 14.78 7.85
N TYR A 130 6.76 13.47 8.11
CA TYR A 130 6.05 12.57 7.21
C TYR A 130 4.53 12.78 7.24
N SER A 131 3.95 13.11 8.39
CA SER A 131 2.52 13.43 8.52
C SER A 131 2.12 14.67 7.73
N LYS A 132 2.98 15.71 7.68
CA LYS A 132 2.76 16.90 6.83
C LYS A 132 2.71 16.55 5.35
N ARG A 133 3.68 15.75 4.88
CA ARG A 133 3.69 15.26 3.50
C ARG A 133 2.49 14.35 3.19
N LEU A 134 2.12 13.45 4.11
CA LEU A 134 0.90 12.65 3.95
C LEU A 134 -0.35 13.53 3.86
N ASN A 135 -0.44 14.58 4.67
CA ASN A 135 -1.56 15.51 4.61
C ASN A 135 -1.64 16.24 3.26
N GLU A 136 -0.50 16.52 2.62
CA GLU A 136 -0.49 17.06 1.25
C GLU A 136 -1.05 16.06 0.24
N LEU A 137 -0.74 14.76 0.38
CA LEU A 137 -1.13 13.69 -0.54
C LEU A 137 -2.57 13.19 -0.34
N VAL A 138 -3.01 13.01 0.90
CA VAL A 138 -4.30 12.38 1.24
C VAL A 138 -5.16 13.20 2.19
N GLY A 139 -4.65 14.32 2.70
CA GLY A 139 -5.46 15.21 3.53
C GLY A 139 -6.55 15.93 2.72
N PRO A 140 -7.61 16.41 3.41
CA PRO A 140 -8.77 17.01 2.76
C PRO A 140 -8.37 18.24 1.94
N LEU A 141 -9.06 18.43 0.80
CA LEU A 141 -8.92 19.64 0.01
C LEU A 141 -9.44 20.85 0.79
N LYS A 142 -8.77 22.00 0.66
CA LYS A 142 -9.32 23.27 1.15
C LYS A 142 -10.53 23.64 0.30
N ARG A 143 -11.73 23.43 0.83
CA ARG A 143 -12.99 23.69 0.14
C ARG A 143 -13.52 25.07 0.54
N VAL A 144 -13.77 25.92 -0.46
CA VAL A 144 -14.52 27.18 -0.29
C VAL A 144 -15.82 27.02 -1.05
N PHE A 145 -16.93 26.99 -0.32
CA PHE A 145 -18.25 26.85 -0.90
C PHE A 145 -18.97 28.20 -0.88
N VAL A 146 -19.51 28.60 -2.02
CA VAL A 146 -20.40 29.76 -2.11
C VAL A 146 -21.83 29.25 -1.96
N MET A 147 -22.53 29.71 -0.93
CA MET A 147 -23.96 29.44 -0.70
C MET A 147 -24.79 30.65 -1.14
N ALA A 148 -25.89 30.42 -1.85
CA ALA A 148 -26.91 31.43 -2.07
C ALA A 148 -27.61 31.76 -0.74
N LEU A 149 -27.87 33.05 -0.47
CA LEU A 149 -28.50 33.55 0.76
C LEU A 149 -30.01 33.19 0.90
N GLY A 150 -30.55 32.31 0.05
CA GLY A 150 -31.94 31.87 0.08
C GLY A 150 -32.10 30.56 0.85
N GLY A 151 -33.12 30.47 1.71
CA GLY A 151 -33.38 29.32 2.59
C GLY A 151 -33.90 28.04 1.90
N GLY A 152 -33.41 27.70 0.71
CA GLY A 152 -33.82 26.52 -0.06
C GLY A 152 -32.61 25.70 -0.56
N PRO A 153 -32.86 24.51 -1.14
CA PRO A 153 -31.81 23.71 -1.77
C PRO A 153 -31.08 24.55 -2.83
N ASP A 154 -29.76 24.71 -2.70
CA ASP A 154 -28.93 25.45 -3.65
C ASP A 154 -28.27 24.45 -4.63
N PRO A 155 -28.72 24.37 -5.90
CA PRO A 155 -28.12 23.47 -6.88
C PRO A 155 -26.67 23.83 -7.22
N HIS A 156 -26.23 25.07 -6.98
CA HIS A 156 -24.83 25.46 -7.15
C HIS A 156 -23.97 24.92 -6.01
N TYR A 157 -24.45 24.99 -4.77
CA TYR A 157 -23.78 24.37 -3.62
C TYR A 157 -23.63 22.85 -3.83
N GLU A 158 -24.71 22.17 -4.23
CA GLU A 158 -24.68 20.72 -4.47
C GLU A 158 -23.70 20.32 -5.58
N ARG A 159 -23.64 21.10 -6.68
CA ARG A 159 -22.67 20.87 -7.76
C ARG A 159 -21.23 21.10 -7.29
N GLN A 160 -20.97 22.16 -6.53
CA GLN A 160 -19.64 22.44 -5.96
C GLN A 160 -19.22 21.30 -5.03
N ARG A 161 -20.11 20.82 -4.16
CA ARG A 161 -19.86 19.72 -3.23
C ARG A 161 -19.55 18.42 -3.97
N LYS A 162 -20.35 18.04 -4.98
CA LYS A 162 -20.11 16.85 -5.79
C LYS A 162 -18.77 16.90 -6.50
N ARG A 163 -18.41 18.06 -7.07
CA ARG A 163 -17.11 18.26 -7.73
C ARG A 163 -15.96 18.15 -6.72
N ALA A 164 -16.03 18.85 -5.60
CA ALA A 164 -14.99 18.77 -4.56
C ALA A 164 -14.80 17.35 -4.00
N ASN A 165 -15.88 16.57 -3.91
CA ASN A 165 -15.83 15.17 -3.51
C ASN A 165 -15.14 14.30 -4.56
N TYR A 166 -15.46 14.51 -5.85
CA TYR A 166 -14.78 13.85 -6.96
C TYR A 166 -13.29 14.17 -6.97
N ASP A 167 -12.94 15.46 -6.95
CA ASP A 167 -11.55 15.95 -6.99
C ASP A 167 -10.73 15.38 -5.82
N TYR A 168 -11.34 15.24 -4.64
CA TYR A 168 -10.67 14.66 -3.48
C TYR A 168 -10.39 13.15 -3.63
N ARG A 169 -11.36 12.38 -4.15
CA ARG A 169 -11.15 10.95 -4.43
C ARG A 169 -10.11 10.74 -5.53
N GLU A 170 -10.17 11.56 -6.58
CA GLU A 170 -9.19 11.55 -7.66
C GLU A 170 -7.78 11.84 -7.12
N LYS A 171 -7.63 12.88 -6.29
CA LYS A 171 -6.37 13.20 -5.61
C LYS A 171 -5.81 11.98 -4.88
N ILE A 172 -6.60 11.32 -4.02
CA ILE A 172 -6.08 10.18 -3.25
C ILE A 172 -5.73 9.00 -4.17
N SER A 173 -6.56 8.74 -5.19
CA SER A 173 -6.30 7.68 -6.17
C SER A 173 -4.96 7.90 -6.89
N GLN A 174 -4.69 9.14 -7.33
CA GLN A 174 -3.45 9.50 -8.01
C GLN A 174 -2.20 9.44 -7.09
N ASN A 175 -2.36 9.80 -5.81
CA ASN A 175 -1.24 9.85 -4.85
C ASN A 175 -1.01 8.54 -4.09
N LYS A 176 -1.77 7.47 -4.38
CA LYS A 176 -1.69 6.19 -3.67
C LYS A 176 -0.27 5.62 -3.60
N ASP A 177 0.42 5.61 -4.73
CA ASP A 177 1.78 5.06 -4.80
C ASP A 177 2.79 5.92 -4.03
N ASP A 178 2.64 7.24 -4.08
CA ASP A 178 3.48 8.18 -3.33
C ASP A 178 3.29 8.01 -1.82
N VAL A 179 2.05 7.76 -1.38
CA VAL A 179 1.75 7.44 0.03
C VAL A 179 2.47 6.17 0.48
N TYR A 180 2.41 5.10 -0.32
CA TYR A 180 3.14 3.86 0.00
C TYR A 180 4.65 4.07 0.04
N SER A 181 5.21 4.81 -0.93
CA SER A 181 6.63 5.11 -0.98
C SER A 181 7.07 5.89 0.26
N LEU A 182 6.29 6.91 0.64
CA LEU A 182 6.56 7.76 1.79
C LEU A 182 6.48 6.97 3.12
N ILE A 183 5.51 6.06 3.23
CA ILE A 183 5.37 5.17 4.39
C ILE A 183 6.54 4.21 4.49
N VAL A 184 6.96 3.58 3.39
CA VAL A 184 8.12 2.67 3.39
C VAL A 184 9.41 3.42 3.73
N GLU A 185 9.58 4.65 3.22
CA GLU A 185 10.71 5.50 3.58
C GLU A 185 10.75 5.80 5.10
N LEU A 186 9.60 6.15 5.69
CA LEU A 186 9.46 6.39 7.13
C LEU A 186 9.93 5.19 7.98
N LEU A 187 9.71 3.95 7.54
CA LEU A 187 10.09 2.74 8.28
C LEU A 187 11.59 2.65 8.54
N ARG A 188 12.41 3.25 7.68
CA ARG A 188 13.88 3.25 7.81
C ARG A 188 14.39 4.06 8.99
N TYR A 189 13.56 4.98 9.50
CA TYR A 189 13.88 5.84 10.62
C TYR A 189 13.40 5.29 11.96
N GLN A 190 12.60 4.23 11.94
CA GLN A 190 12.03 3.68 13.16
C GLN A 190 13.03 2.74 13.85
N LYS A 191 13.30 3.01 15.12
CA LYS A 191 14.08 2.12 15.99
C LYS A 191 13.17 1.00 16.51
N TRP A 192 13.07 -0.06 15.72
CA TRP A 192 12.36 -1.29 16.09
C TRP A 192 13.25 -2.26 16.85
#